data_AF-M3TQ72-F1
#
_entry.id   AF-M3TQ72-F1
#
_cell.length_a   1.000
_cell.length_b   1.000
_cell.length_c   1.000
_cell.angle_alpha   90.00
_cell.angle_beta   90.00
_cell.angle_gamma   90.00
#
_symmetry.space_group_name_H-M   'P 1'
#
loop_
_entity.id
_entity.type
_entity.pdbx_description
1 polymer ?
#
loop_
_entity_poly.entity_id
_entity_poly.type
_entity_poly.pdbx_seq_one_letter_code
_entity_poly.pdbx_strand_id
1 'polypeptide(L)'
;MSWILFYDQPNITSSFTAKIKVSHGIAQGPFYPQPEKSKNEIIWKGMYFTDKTGRGKIEINGKNYLYLFYNSNRLDPSVHFEGETFILTRKSYLQQFTVLMEKMGLSIVEENDMITTWTLQMEEKPFTLLTIISPESLNQFVPLHVDGFEQYHRVIVAIEQLNSSQLAQVIQSKTIKQINEVTPRIRPTGKCIVEWGGFFTSEYQN
;
A
#
# COMPACT_ATOMS: atom_id res chain seq x y z
N MET A 1 -6.19 0.61 3.39
CA MET A 1 -5.28 0.93 4.52
C MET A 1 -3.85 0.94 4.01
N SER A 2 -3.06 1.95 4.40
CA SER A 2 -1.65 2.05 4.01
C SER A 2 -0.82 2.71 5.12
N TRP A 3 0.41 2.24 5.28
CA TRP A 3 1.42 2.77 6.21
C TRP A 3 2.55 3.41 5.42
N ILE A 4 3.08 4.51 5.92
CA ILE A 4 4.17 5.28 5.30
C ILE A 4 5.28 5.47 6.33
N LEU A 5 6.47 4.98 6.00
CA LEU A 5 7.68 5.07 6.82
C LEU A 5 8.77 5.86 6.11
N PHE A 6 9.62 6.46 6.93
CA PHE A 6 10.72 7.30 6.51
C PHE A 6 12.01 6.53 6.77
N TYR A 7 12.89 6.50 5.78
CA TYR A 7 14.22 5.94 5.91
C TYR A 7 15.24 6.95 5.40
N ASP A 8 16.33 7.12 6.13
CA ASP A 8 17.41 8.04 5.79
C ASP A 8 18.73 7.53 6.39
N GLN A 9 19.80 8.28 6.23
CA GLN A 9 21.05 8.05 6.94
C GLN A 9 20.80 8.01 8.47
N PRO A 10 21.60 7.25 9.23
CA PRO A 10 21.45 7.18 10.69
C PRO A 10 21.61 8.52 11.40
N ASN A 11 20.87 8.72 12.49
CA ASN A 11 20.95 9.89 13.38
C ASN A 11 20.69 11.24 12.70
N ILE A 12 19.87 11.26 11.66
CA ILE A 12 19.39 12.48 11.00
C ILE A 12 18.19 13.02 11.77
N THR A 13 18.10 14.35 11.81
CA THR A 13 16.92 15.09 12.24
C THR A 13 16.59 16.11 11.17
N SER A 14 15.37 16.10 10.65
CA SER A 14 14.95 17.07 9.64
C SER A 14 13.45 17.30 9.67
N SER A 15 13.03 18.48 9.22
CA SER A 15 11.61 18.77 9.01
C SER A 15 11.09 18.02 7.80
N PHE A 16 9.82 17.64 7.83
CA PHE A 16 9.13 17.10 6.65
C PHE A 16 7.75 17.72 6.48
N THR A 17 7.31 17.75 5.22
CA THR A 17 5.89 17.82 4.87
C THR A 17 5.57 16.60 4.02
N ALA A 18 4.59 15.80 4.43
CA ALA A 18 4.05 14.71 3.63
C ALA A 18 2.64 15.09 3.16
N LYS A 19 2.40 14.98 1.86
CA LYS A 19 1.14 15.35 1.21
C LYS A 19 0.63 14.17 0.40
N ILE A 20 -0.62 13.81 0.62
CA ILE A 20 -1.36 12.92 -0.27
C ILE A 20 -2.41 13.77 -0.96
N LYS A 21 -2.41 13.81 -2.30
CA LYS A 21 -3.59 14.31 -3.02
C LYS A 21 -4.56 13.17 -3.18
N VAL A 22 -5.78 13.45 -2.85
CA VAL A 22 -6.84 12.47 -2.76
C VAL A 22 -7.72 12.61 -3.99
N SER A 23 -7.74 11.58 -4.85
CA SER A 23 -8.83 11.40 -5.80
C SER A 23 -10.09 10.88 -5.09
N HIS A 24 -11.25 10.95 -5.75
CA HIS A 24 -12.53 10.48 -5.21
C HIS A 24 -12.39 9.12 -4.48
N GLY A 25 -12.90 9.04 -3.24
CA GLY A 25 -12.91 7.82 -2.43
C GLY A 25 -11.88 7.70 -1.29
N ILE A 26 -10.70 8.34 -1.38
CA ILE A 26 -9.64 8.15 -0.35
C ILE A 26 -9.78 9.08 0.87
N ALA A 27 -10.56 10.16 0.77
CA ALA A 27 -10.54 11.27 1.74
C ALA A 27 -11.30 11.02 3.05
N GLN A 28 -11.96 9.86 3.21
CA GLN A 28 -12.95 9.67 4.28
C GLN A 28 -12.55 8.71 5.39
N GLY A 29 -11.45 7.95 5.28
CA GLY A 29 -11.11 6.97 6.30
C GLY A 29 -10.31 7.53 7.48
N PRO A 30 -9.97 6.70 8.47
CA PRO A 30 -9.10 7.09 9.57
C PRO A 30 -7.71 7.47 9.05
N PHE A 31 -7.13 8.49 9.69
CA PHE A 31 -5.77 8.95 9.46
C PHE A 31 -5.03 8.96 10.79
N TYR A 32 -3.75 8.65 10.75
CA TYR A 32 -2.92 8.66 11.95
C TYR A 32 -1.47 9.01 11.61
N PRO A 33 -0.80 9.87 12.38
CA PRO A 33 -1.40 10.84 13.31
C PRO A 33 -2.40 11.78 12.63
N GLN A 34 -3.11 12.62 13.37
CA GLN A 34 -4.14 13.49 12.78
C GLN A 34 -3.49 14.53 11.83
N PRO A 35 -3.82 14.52 10.53
CA PRO A 35 -3.29 15.48 9.56
C PRO A 35 -4.10 16.78 9.50
N GLU A 36 -3.52 17.80 8.89
CA GLU A 36 -4.27 18.90 8.29
C GLU A 36 -5.01 18.36 7.05
N LYS A 37 -6.29 18.72 6.88
CA LYS A 37 -7.11 18.25 5.76
C LYS A 37 -7.68 19.42 4.98
N SER A 38 -7.58 19.33 3.66
CA SER A 38 -8.38 20.11 2.72
C SER A 38 -9.31 19.19 1.94
N LYS A 39 -10.16 19.73 1.05
CA LYS A 39 -11.13 18.95 0.28
C LYS A 39 -10.50 17.77 -0.47
N ASN A 40 -9.28 17.95 -0.99
CA ASN A 40 -8.60 16.99 -1.85
C ASN A 40 -7.18 16.65 -1.37
N GLU A 41 -6.77 17.07 -0.17
CA GLU A 41 -5.40 16.85 0.30
C GLU A 41 -5.36 16.50 1.78
N ILE A 42 -4.44 15.58 2.10
CA ILE A 42 -4.07 15.20 3.46
C ILE A 42 -2.62 15.62 3.65
N ILE A 43 -2.36 16.42 4.68
CA ILE A 43 -1.05 17.01 4.90
C ILE A 43 -0.60 16.73 6.34
N TRP A 44 0.57 16.10 6.47
CA TRP A 44 1.30 15.99 7.72
C TRP A 44 2.53 16.89 7.67
N LYS A 45 2.78 17.63 8.76
CA LYS A 45 3.98 18.45 8.94
C LYS A 45 4.58 18.16 10.30
N GLY A 46 5.89 18.02 10.35
CA GLY A 46 6.59 17.76 11.60
C GLY A 46 8.08 17.58 11.40
N MET A 47 8.70 16.85 12.33
CA MET A 47 10.09 16.44 12.28
C MET A 47 10.17 14.93 12.12
N TYR A 48 11.18 14.43 11.43
CA TYR A 48 11.55 13.02 11.52
C TYR A 48 12.99 12.87 12.05
N PHE A 49 13.22 11.76 12.75
CA PHE A 49 14.48 11.41 13.39
C PHE A 49 14.80 9.97 13.03
N THR A 50 15.99 9.69 12.50
CA THR A 50 16.38 8.31 12.23
C THR A 50 17.19 7.71 13.37
N ASP A 51 16.93 6.45 13.67
CA ASP A 51 17.76 5.69 14.62
C ASP A 51 19.08 5.24 13.98
N LYS A 52 19.87 4.45 14.73
CA LYS A 52 21.15 3.88 14.27
C LYS A 52 21.04 2.97 13.04
N THR A 53 19.82 2.51 12.70
CA THR A 53 19.53 1.66 11.53
C THR A 53 19.01 2.48 10.34
N GLY A 54 18.85 3.79 10.51
CA GLY A 54 18.29 4.67 9.47
C GLY A 54 16.76 4.70 9.44
N ARG A 55 16.07 4.00 10.35
CA ARG A 55 14.60 4.00 10.41
C ARG A 55 14.10 5.26 11.10
N GLY A 56 13.19 5.98 10.44
CA GLY A 56 12.58 7.21 10.90
C GLY A 56 11.52 7.01 11.99
N LYS A 57 11.55 7.88 12.99
CA LYS A 57 10.46 8.19 13.92
C LYS A 57 9.98 9.59 13.59
N ILE A 58 8.68 9.81 13.65
CA ILE A 58 8.01 11.06 13.30
C ILE A 58 7.59 11.77 14.58
N GLU A 59 7.86 13.06 14.69
CA GLU A 59 7.28 13.92 15.72
C GLU A 59 6.33 14.94 15.09
N ILE A 60 5.09 14.95 15.57
CA ILE A 60 4.07 15.93 15.20
C ILE A 60 3.45 16.46 16.48
N ASN A 61 3.43 17.78 16.65
CA ASN A 61 2.88 18.47 17.84
C ASN A 61 3.44 17.91 19.17
N GLY A 62 4.75 17.65 19.22
CA GLY A 62 5.45 17.13 20.41
C GLY A 62 5.15 15.67 20.75
N LYS A 63 4.48 14.92 19.86
CA LYS A 63 4.19 13.49 20.04
C LYS A 63 4.93 12.66 19.01
N ASN A 64 5.43 11.51 19.45
CA ASN A 64 6.22 10.58 18.63
C ASN A 64 5.36 9.48 18.01
N TYR A 65 5.63 9.17 16.74
CA TYR A 65 4.93 8.23 15.90
C TYR A 65 5.93 7.39 15.10
N LEU A 66 5.60 6.14 14.80
CA LEU A 66 6.47 5.25 14.01
C LEU A 66 6.18 5.33 12.50
N TYR A 67 5.02 5.84 12.12
CA TYR A 67 4.54 5.86 10.75
C TYR A 67 3.47 6.93 10.57
N LEU A 68 3.25 7.32 9.31
CA LEU A 68 1.99 7.92 8.89
C LEU A 68 1.08 6.82 8.37
N PHE A 69 -0.22 7.01 8.48
CA PHE A 69 -1.23 6.04 8.10
C PHE A 69 -2.41 6.77 7.50
N TYR A 70 -2.91 6.22 6.41
CA TYR A 70 -4.22 6.58 5.87
C TYR A 70 -4.98 5.33 5.50
N ASN A 71 -6.30 5.45 5.55
CA ASN A 71 -7.16 4.37 5.14
C ASN A 71 -8.18 4.88 4.13
N SER A 72 -8.26 4.21 2.99
CA SER A 72 -9.44 4.17 2.16
C SER A 72 -9.98 2.74 2.22
N ASN A 73 -11.05 2.54 3.00
CA ASN A 73 -11.62 1.21 3.21
C ASN A 73 -12.02 0.54 1.90
N ARG A 74 -12.43 1.34 0.90
CA ARG A 74 -12.75 0.90 -0.45
C ARG A 74 -12.27 1.94 -1.45
N LEU A 75 -11.73 1.46 -2.57
CA LEU A 75 -11.44 2.32 -3.71
C LEU A 75 -12.76 2.64 -4.45
N ASP A 76 -12.89 3.87 -4.93
CA ASP A 76 -14.05 4.26 -5.75
C ASP A 76 -14.06 3.41 -7.05
N PRO A 77 -15.20 2.83 -7.45
CA PRO A 77 -15.28 2.00 -8.66
C PRO A 77 -14.87 2.70 -9.96
N SER A 78 -14.88 4.04 -9.98
CA SER A 78 -14.42 4.83 -11.12
C SER A 78 -12.89 4.94 -11.23
N VAL A 79 -12.14 4.51 -10.20
CA VAL A 79 -10.68 4.52 -10.24
C VAL A 79 -10.18 3.33 -11.03
N HIS A 80 -9.62 3.61 -12.20
CA HIS A 80 -8.91 2.63 -13.00
C HIS A 80 -7.44 2.57 -12.58
N PHE A 81 -6.91 1.36 -12.44
CA PHE A 81 -5.51 1.13 -12.11
C PHE A 81 -4.94 -0.08 -12.86
N GLU A 82 -3.62 -0.07 -13.01
CA GLU A 82 -2.86 -1.12 -13.68
C GLU A 82 -1.90 -1.80 -12.70
N GLY A 83 -1.66 -3.10 -12.91
CA GLY A 83 -0.76 -3.88 -12.07
C GLY A 83 -0.65 -5.33 -12.49
N GLU A 84 0.18 -6.07 -11.75
CA GLU A 84 0.30 -7.52 -11.94
C GLU A 84 -0.81 -8.22 -11.19
N THR A 85 -1.57 -9.07 -11.90
CA THR A 85 -2.81 -9.65 -11.39
C THR A 85 -2.65 -11.16 -11.19
N PHE A 86 -3.13 -11.66 -10.06
CA PHE A 86 -3.02 -13.06 -9.62
C PHE A 86 -4.35 -13.56 -9.09
N ILE A 87 -4.62 -14.86 -9.27
CA ILE A 87 -5.74 -15.53 -8.63
C ILE A 87 -5.23 -16.38 -7.47
N LEU A 88 -5.71 -16.07 -6.28
CA LEU A 88 -5.49 -16.85 -5.07
C LEU A 88 -6.71 -17.71 -4.79
N THR A 89 -6.50 -18.93 -4.30
CA THR A 89 -7.60 -19.82 -3.90
C THR A 89 -7.71 -19.88 -2.39
N ARG A 90 -8.92 -20.07 -1.86
CA ARG A 90 -9.15 -20.20 -0.41
C ARG A 90 -8.26 -21.26 0.29
N LYS A 91 -7.79 -22.29 -0.43
CA LYS A 91 -6.91 -23.33 0.15
C LYS A 91 -5.44 -22.93 0.22
N SER A 92 -5.01 -21.96 -0.58
CA SER A 92 -3.60 -21.63 -0.79
C SER A 92 -3.29 -20.14 -0.67
N TYR A 93 -4.29 -19.29 -0.38
CA TYR A 93 -4.16 -17.84 -0.45
C TYR A 93 -3.05 -17.32 0.47
N LEU A 94 -2.93 -17.86 1.69
CA LEU A 94 -1.87 -17.45 2.64
C LEU A 94 -0.48 -17.73 2.06
N GLN A 95 -0.22 -18.99 1.67
CA GLN A 95 1.07 -19.39 1.09
C GLN A 95 1.39 -18.59 -0.18
N GLN A 96 0.41 -18.44 -1.07
CA GLN A 96 0.60 -17.70 -2.32
C GLN A 96 0.86 -16.22 -2.07
N PHE A 97 0.14 -15.60 -1.14
CA PHE A 97 0.33 -14.20 -0.78
C PHE A 97 1.68 -13.97 -0.10
N THR A 98 2.12 -14.87 0.79
CA THR A 98 3.47 -14.84 1.36
C THR A 98 4.54 -14.85 0.28
N VAL A 99 4.48 -15.79 -0.67
CA VAL A 99 5.46 -15.89 -1.77
C VAL A 99 5.47 -14.62 -2.64
N LEU A 100 4.31 -13.98 -2.83
CA LEU A 100 4.25 -12.70 -3.53
C LEU A 100 4.93 -11.58 -2.72
N MET A 101 4.64 -11.46 -1.42
CA MET A 101 5.18 -10.40 -0.57
C MET A 101 6.70 -10.50 -0.37
N GLU A 102 7.26 -11.71 -0.27
CA GLU A 102 8.71 -11.95 -0.20
C GLU A 102 9.48 -11.35 -1.39
N LYS A 103 8.81 -11.16 -2.53
CA LYS A 103 9.41 -10.58 -3.74
C LYS A 103 9.25 -9.07 -3.82
N MET A 104 8.55 -8.43 -2.87
CA MET A 104 8.22 -7.01 -2.94
C MET A 104 9.28 -6.10 -2.32
N GLY A 105 10.40 -6.64 -1.82
CA GLY A 105 11.49 -5.83 -1.25
C GLY A 105 11.09 -5.09 0.03
N LEU A 106 10.05 -5.55 0.70
CA LEU A 106 9.67 -5.10 2.02
C LEU A 106 10.63 -5.73 3.07
N SER A 107 10.71 -5.15 4.26
CA SER A 107 11.38 -5.81 5.38
C SER A 107 10.47 -6.89 5.98
N ILE A 108 11.05 -7.86 6.70
CA ILE A 108 10.29 -8.94 7.35
C ILE A 108 9.13 -8.42 8.20
N VAL A 109 9.29 -7.28 8.89
CA VAL A 109 8.21 -6.68 9.70
C VAL A 109 7.10 -6.15 8.80
N GLU A 110 7.45 -5.44 7.73
CA GLU A 110 6.51 -4.85 6.78
C GLU A 110 5.74 -5.95 6.00
N GLU A 111 6.44 -7.02 5.62
CA GLU A 111 5.84 -8.22 5.00
C GLU A 111 4.84 -8.90 5.93
N ASN A 112 5.23 -9.13 7.19
CA ASN A 112 4.34 -9.71 8.17
C ASN A 112 3.12 -8.84 8.44
N ASP A 113 3.28 -7.51 8.53
CA ASP A 113 2.17 -6.56 8.67
C ASP A 113 1.23 -6.64 7.46
N MET A 114 1.76 -6.71 6.25
CA MET A 114 0.96 -6.91 5.02
C MET A 114 0.18 -8.22 5.05
N ILE A 115 0.87 -9.34 5.33
CA ILE A 115 0.26 -10.68 5.33
C ILE A 115 -0.83 -10.72 6.40
N THR A 116 -0.52 -10.38 7.64
CA THR A 116 -1.48 -10.48 8.77
C THR A 116 -2.68 -9.57 8.62
N THR A 117 -2.51 -8.36 8.06
CA THR A 117 -3.62 -7.43 7.89
C THR A 117 -4.61 -7.91 6.83
N TRP A 118 -4.11 -8.37 5.67
CA TRP A 118 -4.97 -8.60 4.51
C TRP A 118 -5.46 -10.04 4.38
N THR A 119 -4.72 -11.03 4.91
CA THR A 119 -5.09 -12.46 4.79
C THR A 119 -6.42 -12.80 5.42
N LEU A 120 -6.72 -12.25 6.61
CA LEU A 120 -8.01 -12.45 7.30
C LEU A 120 -9.20 -12.05 6.42
N GLN A 121 -9.00 -11.09 5.54
CA GLN A 121 -10.05 -10.56 4.68
C GLN A 121 -10.12 -11.24 3.32
N MET A 122 -9.21 -12.18 3.00
CA MET A 122 -9.22 -12.95 1.75
C MET A 122 -10.00 -14.28 1.87
N GLU A 123 -10.46 -14.64 3.07
CA GLU A 123 -11.05 -15.96 3.35
C GLU A 123 -12.53 -16.11 2.96
N GLU A 124 -13.26 -15.01 2.74
CA GLU A 124 -14.73 -15.04 2.71
C GLU A 124 -15.28 -15.71 1.45
N LYS A 125 -14.60 -15.56 0.30
CA LYS A 125 -15.00 -16.18 -0.98
C LYS A 125 -14.01 -17.23 -1.48
N PRO A 126 -14.42 -18.12 -2.40
CA PRO A 126 -13.55 -19.20 -2.89
C PRO A 126 -12.28 -18.73 -3.60
N PHE A 127 -12.34 -17.55 -4.23
CA PHE A 127 -11.24 -16.98 -5.00
C PHE A 127 -11.00 -15.52 -4.59
N THR A 128 -9.74 -15.12 -4.56
CA THR A 128 -9.32 -13.73 -4.44
C THR A 128 -8.54 -13.34 -5.68
N LEU A 129 -8.99 -12.30 -6.36
CA LEU A 129 -8.22 -11.58 -7.36
C LEU A 129 -7.37 -10.55 -6.63
N LEU A 130 -6.05 -10.72 -6.72
CA LEU A 130 -5.07 -9.82 -6.13
C LEU A 130 -4.35 -9.09 -7.25
N THR A 131 -4.37 -7.76 -7.22
CA THR A 131 -3.58 -6.94 -8.13
C THR A 131 -2.52 -6.19 -7.35
N ILE A 132 -1.24 -6.41 -7.67
CA ILE A 132 -0.14 -5.59 -7.15
C ILE A 132 -0.07 -4.35 -8.04
N ILE A 133 -0.54 -3.22 -7.53
CA ILE A 133 -0.68 -1.98 -8.29
C ILE A 133 0.72 -1.48 -8.69
N SER A 134 0.85 -1.07 -9.95
CA SER A 134 2.08 -0.44 -10.45
C SER A 134 2.32 0.92 -9.78
N PRO A 135 3.57 1.28 -9.44
CA PRO A 135 3.87 2.59 -8.86
C PRO A 135 3.35 3.76 -9.71
N GLU A 136 3.44 3.64 -11.03
CA GLU A 136 2.99 4.64 -12.00
C GLU A 136 1.48 4.85 -11.89
N SER A 137 0.70 3.76 -11.88
CA SER A 137 -0.75 3.84 -11.72
C SER A 137 -1.14 4.37 -10.35
N LEU A 138 -0.50 3.90 -9.27
CA LEU A 138 -0.76 4.38 -7.91
C LEU A 138 -0.53 5.89 -7.76
N ASN A 139 0.50 6.43 -8.42
CA ASN A 139 0.78 7.87 -8.42
C ASN A 139 -0.31 8.71 -9.11
N GLN A 140 -1.16 8.12 -9.96
CA GLN A 140 -2.24 8.86 -10.64
C GLN A 140 -3.43 9.14 -9.72
N PHE A 141 -3.76 8.21 -8.81
CA PHE A 141 -4.94 8.34 -7.94
C PHE A 141 -4.61 8.53 -6.46
N VAL A 142 -3.42 8.12 -5.99
CA VAL A 142 -2.90 8.43 -4.65
C VAL A 142 -1.48 8.98 -4.73
N PRO A 143 -1.24 10.15 -5.37
CA PRO A 143 0.07 10.77 -5.36
C PRO A 143 0.49 11.10 -3.92
N LEU A 144 1.61 10.52 -3.50
CA LEU A 144 2.30 10.83 -2.25
C LEU A 144 3.52 11.66 -2.57
N HIS A 145 3.65 12.80 -1.89
CA HIS A 145 4.82 13.67 -1.96
C HIS A 145 5.35 13.94 -0.57
N VAL A 146 6.65 13.76 -0.36
CA VAL A 146 7.33 14.11 0.88
C VAL A 146 8.51 15.02 0.57
N ASP A 147 8.51 16.22 1.15
CA ASP A 147 9.56 17.21 0.92
C ASP A 147 10.94 16.62 1.26
N GLY A 148 11.90 16.75 0.35
CA GLY A 148 13.26 16.25 0.53
C GLY A 148 13.44 14.73 0.34
N PHE A 149 12.43 14.02 -0.15
CA PHE A 149 12.51 12.60 -0.53
C PHE A 149 12.18 12.41 -2.01
N GLU A 150 13.12 11.82 -2.74
CA GLU A 150 12.99 11.56 -4.19
C GLU A 150 12.71 10.09 -4.51
N GLN A 151 13.02 9.19 -3.57
CA GLN A 151 12.88 7.74 -3.76
C GLN A 151 11.70 7.20 -2.96
N TYR A 152 10.86 6.41 -3.63
CA TYR A 152 9.66 5.82 -3.06
C TYR A 152 9.60 4.33 -3.37
N HIS A 153 9.41 3.52 -2.33
CA HIS A 153 9.14 2.09 -2.45
C HIS A 153 7.70 1.84 -2.03
N ARG A 154 6.78 1.78 -3.01
CA ARG A 154 5.33 1.68 -2.77
C ARG A 154 4.82 0.30 -3.17
N VAL A 155 4.29 -0.46 -2.21
CA VAL A 155 3.74 -1.81 -2.40
C VAL A 155 2.29 -1.81 -1.96
N ILE A 156 1.39 -1.52 -2.90
CA ILE A 156 -0.05 -1.48 -2.64
C ILE A 156 -0.76 -2.58 -3.41
N VAL A 157 -1.64 -3.30 -2.75
CA VAL A 157 -2.45 -4.35 -3.37
C VAL A 157 -3.92 -3.96 -3.46
N ALA A 158 -4.57 -4.25 -4.58
CA ALA A 158 -6.02 -4.25 -4.70
C ALA A 158 -6.53 -5.68 -4.50
N ILE A 159 -7.54 -5.83 -3.65
CA ILE A 159 -8.11 -7.12 -3.25
C ILE A 159 -9.57 -7.17 -3.67
N GLU A 160 -9.90 -8.22 -4.41
CA GLU A 160 -11.24 -8.51 -4.90
C GLU A 160 -11.60 -9.95 -4.60
N GLN A 161 -12.78 -10.15 -4.05
CA GLN A 161 -13.27 -11.48 -3.73
C GLN A 161 -14.27 -11.94 -4.79
N LEU A 162 -14.03 -13.12 -5.37
CA LEU A 162 -14.78 -13.64 -6.51
C LEU A 162 -15.48 -14.96 -6.18
N ASN A 163 -16.68 -15.13 -6.72
CA ASN A 163 -17.31 -16.45 -6.88
C ASN A 163 -16.89 -17.08 -8.23
N SER A 164 -17.37 -18.29 -8.53
CA SER A 164 -16.97 -19.02 -9.74
C SER A 164 -17.43 -18.34 -11.05
N SER A 165 -18.58 -17.68 -11.08
CA SER A 165 -19.05 -16.98 -12.29
C SER A 165 -18.24 -15.71 -12.56
N GLN A 166 -17.89 -14.97 -11.51
CA GLN A 166 -17.03 -13.79 -11.59
C GLN A 166 -15.60 -14.15 -12.00
N LEU A 167 -15.06 -15.26 -11.47
CA LEU A 167 -13.74 -15.76 -11.87
C LEU A 167 -13.65 -16.01 -13.39
N ALA A 168 -14.68 -16.63 -13.98
CA ALA A 168 -14.71 -16.90 -15.41
C ALA A 168 -14.65 -15.61 -16.26
N GLN A 169 -15.34 -14.55 -15.82
CA GLN A 169 -15.32 -13.23 -16.47
C GLN A 169 -13.95 -12.56 -16.35
N VAL A 170 -13.33 -12.63 -15.17
CA VAL A 170 -12.01 -12.04 -14.92
C VAL A 170 -10.93 -12.71 -15.76
N ILE A 171 -10.92 -14.05 -15.84
CA ILE A 171 -9.95 -14.79 -16.66
C ILE A 171 -10.08 -14.44 -18.16
N GLN A 172 -11.27 -14.08 -18.63
CA GLN A 172 -11.50 -13.67 -20.01
C GLN A 172 -11.06 -12.22 -20.29
N SER A 173 -11.04 -11.36 -19.27
CA SER A 173 -10.86 -9.91 -19.42
C SER A 173 -9.52 -9.37 -18.93
N LYS A 174 -8.80 -10.11 -18.06
CA LYS A 174 -7.51 -9.70 -17.49
C LYS A 174 -6.43 -10.76 -17.73
N THR A 175 -5.21 -10.30 -17.93
CA THR A 175 -4.03 -11.18 -17.95
C THR A 175 -3.70 -11.62 -16.53
N ILE A 176 -3.86 -12.90 -16.25
CA ILE A 176 -3.55 -13.50 -14.94
C ILE A 176 -2.15 -14.11 -14.99
N LYS A 177 -1.25 -13.65 -14.12
CA LYS A 177 0.09 -14.19 -13.97
C LYS A 177 0.10 -15.37 -12.99
N GLN A 178 1.08 -16.24 -13.15
CA GLN A 178 1.41 -17.25 -12.14
C GLN A 178 2.21 -16.62 -11.00
N ILE A 179 2.05 -17.13 -9.78
CA ILE A 179 2.68 -16.57 -8.57
C ILE A 179 4.21 -16.45 -8.70
N ASN A 180 4.85 -17.43 -9.34
CA ASN A 180 6.29 -17.43 -9.57
C ASN A 180 6.76 -16.37 -10.58
N GLU A 181 5.87 -15.87 -11.44
CA GLU A 181 6.14 -14.86 -12.48
C GLU A 181 6.06 -13.42 -11.97
N VAL A 182 5.73 -13.19 -10.70
CA VAL A 182 5.70 -11.83 -10.14
C VAL A 182 7.08 -11.17 -10.29
N THR A 183 7.05 -9.92 -10.72
CA THR A 183 8.26 -9.13 -10.92
C THR A 183 8.81 -8.71 -9.56
N PRO A 184 10.03 -9.12 -9.17
CA PRO A 184 10.61 -8.68 -7.90
C PRO A 184 10.81 -7.17 -7.88
N ARG A 185 10.47 -6.53 -6.76
CA ARG A 185 10.73 -5.11 -6.53
C ARG A 185 11.94 -4.95 -5.62
N ILE A 186 12.84 -4.06 -6.01
CA ILE A 186 14.04 -3.75 -5.22
C ILE A 186 13.82 -2.44 -4.51
N ARG A 187 13.91 -2.49 -3.18
CA ARG A 187 13.85 -1.30 -2.33
C ARG A 187 15.09 -0.43 -2.55
N PRO A 188 14.93 0.89 -2.75
CA PRO A 188 16.06 1.81 -2.85
C PRO A 188 16.89 1.82 -1.56
N THR A 189 18.19 2.05 -1.69
CA THR A 189 19.10 2.18 -0.55
C THR A 189 19.24 3.64 -0.12
N GLY A 190 19.40 3.87 1.18
CA GLY A 190 19.54 5.22 1.74
C GLY A 190 18.19 5.94 1.91
N LYS A 191 18.14 7.22 1.52
CA LYS A 191 17.01 8.10 1.81
C LYS A 191 15.80 7.78 0.93
N CYS A 192 14.79 7.14 1.51
CA CYS A 192 13.59 6.74 0.80
C CYS A 192 12.34 6.75 1.70
N ILE A 193 11.18 6.86 1.05
CA ILE A 193 9.89 6.59 1.66
C ILE A 193 9.50 5.16 1.33
N VAL A 194 9.01 4.43 2.33
CA VAL A 194 8.40 3.12 2.11
C VAL A 194 6.93 3.21 2.45
N GLU A 195 6.09 2.80 1.50
CA GLU A 195 4.66 2.69 1.69
C GLU A 195 4.20 1.28 1.36
N TRP A 196 3.42 0.68 2.25
CA TRP A 196 2.74 -0.58 1.96
C TRP A 196 1.31 -0.56 2.44
N GLY A 197 0.47 -1.38 1.84
CA GLY A 197 -0.95 -1.43 2.17
C GLY A 197 -1.78 -2.08 1.09
N GLY A 198 -3.07 -1.80 1.14
CA GLY A 198 -4.02 -2.31 0.18
C GLY A 198 -5.40 -1.71 0.30
N PHE A 199 -6.23 -2.00 -0.70
CA PHE A 199 -7.59 -1.53 -0.82
C PHE A 199 -8.50 -2.68 -1.25
N PHE A 200 -9.73 -2.69 -0.75
CA PHE A 200 -10.79 -3.46 -1.40
C PHE A 200 -11.31 -2.69 -2.60
N THR A 201 -11.59 -3.42 -3.67
CA THR A 201 -12.36 -2.88 -4.79
C THR A 201 -13.66 -3.66 -4.92
N SER A 202 -14.63 -3.04 -5.59
CA SER A 202 -15.97 -3.59 -5.78
C SER A 202 -16.30 -3.81 -7.25
N GLU A 203 -15.30 -3.98 -8.13
CA GLU A 203 -15.51 -4.09 -9.59
C GLU A 203 -16.55 -5.18 -9.94
N TYR A 204 -16.68 -6.24 -9.12
CA TYR A 204 -17.62 -7.36 -9.34
C TYR A 204 -18.58 -7.59 -8.17
N GLN A 205 -19.19 -6.55 -7.60
CA GLN A 205 -20.31 -6.74 -6.65
C GLN A 205 -21.64 -6.86 -7.40
N ASN A 206 -22.04 -8.10 -7.71
CA ASN A 206 -23.41 -8.53 -7.99
C ASN A 206 -23.60 -9.93 -7.42
#